data_AF-A0A7J6KHU4-F1
#
_entry.id   AF-A0A7J6KHU4-F1
#
_cell.length_a   1.000
_cell.length_b   1.000
_cell.length_c   1.000
_cell.angle_alpha   90.00
_cell.angle_beta   90.00
_cell.angle_gamma   90.00
#
_symmetry.space_group_name_H-M   'P 1'
#
loop_
_entity.id
_entity.type
_entity.pdbx_description
1 polymer ?
#
loop_
_entity_poly.entity_id
_entity_poly.type
_entity_poly.pdbx_seq_one_letter_code
_entity_poly.pdbx_strand_id
1 'polypeptide(L)'
;LADALRELAKHGPLRPEETRGLSEDVGKMSHLDVNAYGTPTAPDEHAYRTGCPPPAHAAAVLTRTADEATAAVSHNLVAQRKALDLATVQEQLDCMQGAVMIAYPAFHRLPSFDPARIELENAEAPDGQSENQ
;
A
#
# COMPACT_ATOMS: atom_id res chain seq x y z
N LEU A 1 2.47 -6.88 2.39
CA LEU A 1 1.67 -6.32 1.27
C LEU A 1 0.16 -6.11 1.52
N ALA A 2 -0.68 -7.14 1.74
CA ALA A 2 -2.15 -6.99 1.76
C ALA A 2 -2.70 -5.90 2.71
N ASP A 3 -2.17 -5.79 3.93
CA ASP A 3 -2.58 -4.74 4.86
C ASP A 3 -2.16 -3.34 4.40
N ALA A 4 -1.00 -3.22 3.73
CA ALA A 4 -0.57 -1.95 3.15
C ALA A 4 -1.55 -1.48 2.06
N LEU A 5 -2.10 -2.39 1.25
CA LEU A 5 -3.13 -2.07 0.25
C LEU A 5 -4.43 -1.59 0.90
N ARG A 6 -4.88 -2.21 2.00
CA ARG A 6 -6.08 -1.79 2.73
C ARG A 6 -5.95 -0.37 3.26
N GLU A 7 -4.80 -0.08 3.86
CA GLU A 7 -4.54 1.25 4.43
C GLU A 7 -4.33 2.30 3.33
N LEU A 8 -3.68 1.93 2.22
CA LEU A 8 -3.55 2.77 1.03
C LEU A 8 -4.91 3.07 0.38
N ALA A 9 -5.82 2.10 0.36
CA ALA A 9 -7.17 2.28 -0.17
C ALA A 9 -8.04 3.22 0.70
N LYS A 10 -7.89 3.16 2.03
CA LYS A 10 -8.68 3.97 2.97
C LYS A 10 -8.15 5.39 3.14
N HIS A 11 -6.84 5.54 3.33
CA HIS A 11 -6.23 6.78 3.79
C HIS A 11 -5.21 7.35 2.80
N GLY A 12 -4.94 6.67 1.68
CA GLY A 12 -3.96 7.12 0.70
C GLY A 12 -2.51 6.91 1.15
N PRO A 13 -1.54 7.50 0.43
CA PRO A 13 -0.11 7.29 0.67
C PRO A 13 0.35 7.75 2.05
N LEU A 14 1.49 7.24 2.52
CA LEU A 14 2.18 7.77 3.70
C LEU A 14 2.59 9.24 3.51
N ARG A 15 2.52 10.02 4.59
CA ARG A 15 3.12 11.36 4.63
C ARG A 15 4.65 11.30 4.69
N PRO A 16 5.34 12.34 4.18
CA PRO A 16 6.76 12.55 4.45
C PRO A 16 7.07 12.54 5.95
N GLU A 17 8.26 12.10 6.32
CA GLU A 17 8.67 11.97 7.73
C GLU A 17 8.52 13.28 8.52
N GLU A 18 8.78 14.41 7.88
CA GLU A 18 8.68 15.76 8.48
C GLU A 18 7.25 16.17 8.85
N THR A 19 6.23 15.59 8.21
CA THR A 19 4.81 15.95 8.40
C THR A 19 3.96 14.82 9.01
N ARG A 20 4.58 13.67 9.23
CA ARG A 20 3.93 12.47 9.75
C ARG A 20 3.64 12.62 11.24
N GLY A 21 2.41 12.31 11.64
CA GLY A 21 1.96 12.47 13.03
C GLY A 21 1.71 13.91 13.45
N LEU A 22 1.90 14.89 12.55
CA LEU A 22 1.55 16.28 12.83
C LEU A 22 0.07 16.52 12.57
N SER A 23 -0.60 17.13 13.55
CA SER A 23 -1.93 17.71 13.35
C SER A 23 -1.83 18.96 12.46
N GLU A 24 -2.96 19.37 11.89
CA GLU A 24 -3.00 20.57 11.03
C GLU A 24 -2.53 21.83 11.77
N ASP A 25 -2.82 21.95 13.06
CA ASP A 25 -2.42 23.11 13.86
C ASP A 25 -0.90 23.17 14.07
N VAL A 26 -0.25 22.03 14.32
CA VAL A 26 1.20 21.97 14.49
C VAL A 26 1.91 22.21 13.16
N GLY A 27 1.39 21.66 12.05
CA GLY A 27 1.93 21.91 10.71
C GLY A 27 1.95 23.39 10.33
N LYS A 28 0.88 24.12 10.64
CA LYS A 28 0.78 25.57 10.42
C LYS A 28 1.83 26.37 11.20
N MET A 29 2.15 25.96 12.43
CA MET A 29 3.18 26.61 13.25
C MET A 29 4.60 26.34 12.72
N SER A 30 4.83 25.16 12.15
CA SER A 30 6.12 24.74 11.60
C SER A 30 6.36 25.19 10.16
N HIS A 31 5.44 25.94 9.55
CA HIS A 31 5.46 26.31 8.12
C HIS A 31 5.57 25.12 7.16
N LEU A 32 5.11 23.93 7.60
CA LEU A 32 5.11 22.71 6.80
C LEU A 32 3.71 22.49 6.20
N ASP A 33 3.67 22.19 4.91
CA ASP A 33 2.42 21.85 4.24
C ASP A 33 2.04 20.38 4.48
N VAL A 34 1.20 20.16 5.50
CA VAL A 34 0.66 18.84 5.85
C VAL A 34 -0.31 18.28 4.81
N ASN A 35 -0.83 19.13 3.92
CA ASN A 35 -1.84 18.79 2.92
C ASN A 35 -1.29 18.89 1.49
N ALA A 36 0.02 18.66 1.31
CA ALA A 36 0.69 18.65 0.02
C ALA A 36 0.06 17.68 -1.02
N TYR A 37 -0.64 16.65 -0.55
CA TYR A 37 -1.36 15.67 -1.38
C TYR A 37 -2.81 16.06 -1.71
N GLY A 38 -3.29 17.18 -1.16
CA GLY A 38 -4.67 17.64 -1.22
C GLY A 38 -5.32 17.69 0.16
N THR A 39 -6.54 18.20 0.21
CA THR A 39 -7.36 18.21 1.43
C THR A 39 -7.76 16.77 1.80
N PRO A 40 -7.49 16.31 3.04
CA PRO A 40 -7.86 14.98 3.49
C PRO A 40 -9.37 14.74 3.38
N THR A 41 -9.78 13.72 2.64
CA THR A 41 -11.19 13.27 2.57
C THR A 41 -11.47 12.11 3.51
N ALA A 42 -10.44 11.35 3.87
CA ALA A 42 -10.50 10.22 4.78
C ALA A 42 -9.28 10.26 5.73
N PRO A 43 -9.26 11.18 6.71
CA PRO A 43 -8.12 11.37 7.58
C PRO A 43 -7.80 10.09 8.36
N ASP A 44 -6.51 9.84 8.53
CA ASP A 44 -5.98 8.80 9.40
C ASP A 44 -5.99 9.30 10.86
N GLU A 45 -6.38 8.45 11.80
CA GLU A 45 -6.52 8.79 13.22
C GLU A 45 -5.20 9.32 13.81
N HIS A 46 -4.08 8.79 13.33
CA HIS A 46 -2.75 9.14 13.83
C HIS A 46 -2.00 10.13 12.92
N ALA A 47 -2.62 10.61 11.84
CA ALA A 47 -2.01 11.51 10.86
C ALA A 47 -0.69 10.98 10.25
N TYR A 48 -0.55 9.66 10.10
CA TYR A 48 0.60 9.03 9.44
C TYR A 48 0.44 9.03 7.92
N ARG A 49 -0.81 8.91 7.45
CA ARG A 49 -1.17 8.93 6.01
C ARG A 49 -1.73 10.28 5.58
N THR A 50 -1.70 10.52 4.28
CA THR A 50 -2.15 11.78 3.67
C THR A 50 -3.64 12.05 3.90
N GLY A 51 -4.43 10.99 4.12
CA GLY A 51 -5.89 11.06 4.20
C GLY A 51 -6.56 11.31 2.85
N CYS A 52 -5.80 11.13 1.76
CA CYS A 52 -6.22 11.34 0.37
C CYS A 52 -6.23 9.99 -0.36
N PRO A 53 -7.28 9.17 -0.18
CA PRO A 53 -7.40 7.87 -0.84
C PRO A 53 -7.50 8.00 -2.37
N PRO A 54 -7.20 6.91 -3.10
CA PRO A 54 -7.41 6.87 -4.55
C PRO A 54 -8.92 6.93 -4.89
N PRO A 55 -9.29 7.13 -6.16
CA PRO A 55 -10.69 7.13 -6.60
C PRO A 55 -11.45 5.89 -6.12
N ALA A 56 -12.74 6.03 -5.78
CA ALA A 56 -13.54 4.97 -5.14
C ALA A 56 -13.47 3.61 -5.86
N HIS A 57 -13.47 3.61 -7.20
CA HIS A 57 -13.27 2.41 -8.00
C HIS A 57 -11.91 1.74 -7.74
N ALA A 58 -10.82 2.51 -7.75
CA ALA A 58 -9.47 1.99 -7.51
C ALA A 58 -9.28 1.54 -6.05
N ALA A 59 -9.84 2.28 -5.09
CA ALA A 59 -9.84 1.89 -3.68
C ALA A 59 -10.59 0.55 -3.46
N ALA A 60 -11.70 0.34 -4.15
CA ALA A 60 -12.44 -0.92 -4.11
C ALA A 60 -11.62 -2.08 -4.71
N VAL A 61 -10.91 -1.86 -5.82
CA VAL A 61 -10.01 -2.86 -6.42
C VAL A 61 -8.89 -3.24 -5.45
N LEU A 62 -8.21 -2.27 -4.82
CA LEU A 62 -7.17 -2.52 -3.82
C LEU A 62 -7.70 -3.34 -2.64
N THR A 63 -8.86 -2.96 -2.10
CA THR A 63 -9.46 -3.62 -0.93
C THR A 63 -9.86 -5.04 -1.27
N ARG A 64 -10.59 -5.23 -2.38
CA ARG A 64 -11.03 -6.55 -2.85
C ARG A 64 -9.84 -7.49 -3.08
N THR A 65 -8.80 -7.01 -3.76
CA THR A 65 -7.63 -7.83 -4.06
C THR A 65 -6.86 -8.22 -2.78
N ALA A 66 -6.77 -7.31 -1.81
CA ALA A 66 -6.17 -7.62 -0.51
C ALA A 66 -6.97 -8.68 0.27
N ASP A 67 -8.30 -8.63 0.20
CA ASP A 67 -9.19 -9.59 0.86
C ASP A 67 -9.13 -10.96 0.18
N GLU A 68 -9.13 -11.00 -1.15
CA GLU A 68 -8.96 -12.23 -1.94
C GLU A 68 -7.60 -12.89 -1.64
N ALA A 69 -6.51 -12.10 -1.64
CA ALA A 69 -5.17 -12.59 -1.30
C ALA A 69 -5.10 -13.13 0.14
N THR A 70 -5.71 -12.44 1.11
CA THR A 70 -5.74 -12.89 2.52
C THR A 70 -6.53 -14.18 2.67
N ALA A 71 -7.64 -14.32 1.96
CA ALA A 71 -8.45 -15.53 1.97
C ALA A 71 -7.70 -16.72 1.35
N ALA A 72 -6.94 -16.47 0.28
CA ALA A 72 -6.15 -17.47 -0.42
C ALA A 72 -4.96 -18.04 0.37
N VAL A 73 -4.51 -17.37 1.43
CA VAL A 73 -3.44 -17.85 2.35
C VAL A 73 -3.95 -18.15 3.76
N SER A 74 -5.26 -18.09 3.96
CA SER A 74 -5.87 -18.25 5.29
C SER A 74 -5.74 -19.67 5.83
N HIS A 75 -5.60 -19.80 7.15
CA HIS A 75 -5.65 -21.10 7.84
C HIS A 75 -6.98 -21.86 7.61
N ASN A 76 -8.03 -21.15 7.18
CA ASN A 76 -9.32 -21.74 6.79
C ASN A 76 -9.20 -22.79 5.67
N LEU A 77 -8.13 -22.77 4.87
CA LEU A 77 -7.87 -23.77 3.84
C LEU A 77 -7.75 -25.19 4.41
N VAL A 78 -7.24 -25.32 5.64
CA VAL A 78 -7.10 -26.61 6.33
C VAL A 78 -8.47 -27.25 6.58
N ALA A 79 -9.46 -26.46 6.99
CA ALA A 79 -10.83 -26.93 7.17
C ALA A 79 -11.46 -27.37 5.85
N GLN A 80 -11.05 -26.77 4.73
CA GLN A 80 -11.47 -27.12 3.38
C GLN A 80 -10.66 -28.28 2.77
N ARG A 81 -9.67 -28.83 3.51
CA ARG A 81 -8.71 -29.84 3.03
C ARG A 81 -7.98 -29.43 1.76
N LYS A 82 -7.71 -28.13 1.61
CA LYS A 82 -6.90 -27.56 0.53
C LYS A 82 -5.50 -27.28 1.05
N ALA A 83 -4.48 -27.69 0.29
CA ALA A 83 -3.10 -27.31 0.55
C ALA A 83 -2.84 -25.91 -0.03
N LEU A 84 -1.95 -25.16 0.62
CA LEU A 84 -1.41 -23.93 0.07
C LEU A 84 -0.25 -24.27 -0.88
N ASP A 85 -0.26 -23.69 -2.06
CA ASP A 85 0.77 -23.85 -3.08
C ASP A 85 1.44 -22.51 -3.41
N LEU A 86 2.70 -22.57 -3.80
CA LEU A 86 3.48 -21.38 -4.14
C LEU A 86 2.92 -20.64 -5.37
N ALA A 87 2.32 -21.38 -6.32
CA ALA A 87 1.75 -20.79 -7.52
C ALA A 87 0.55 -19.90 -7.19
N THR A 88 -0.37 -20.34 -6.34
CA THR A 88 -1.46 -19.49 -5.83
C THR A 88 -0.92 -18.26 -5.10
N VAL A 89 0.11 -18.40 -4.26
CA VAL A 89 0.70 -17.24 -3.57
C VAL A 89 1.25 -16.21 -4.57
N GLN A 90 1.98 -16.68 -5.58
CA GLN A 90 2.52 -15.80 -6.62
C GLN A 90 1.40 -15.11 -7.41
N GLU A 91 0.36 -15.84 -7.81
CA GLU A 91 -0.79 -15.27 -8.52
C GLU A 91 -1.48 -14.16 -7.70
N GLN A 92 -1.61 -14.34 -6.39
CA GLN A 92 -2.18 -13.31 -5.52
C GLN A 92 -1.26 -12.10 -5.35
N LEU A 93 0.06 -12.29 -5.34
CA LEU A 93 1.03 -11.19 -5.36
C LEU A 93 0.93 -10.38 -6.66
N ASP A 94 0.86 -11.07 -7.80
CA ASP A 94 0.73 -10.44 -9.13
C ASP A 94 -0.60 -9.66 -9.23
N CYS A 95 -1.69 -10.22 -8.70
CA CYS A 95 -2.98 -9.52 -8.60
C CYS A 95 -2.85 -8.24 -7.76
N MET A 96 -2.22 -8.30 -6.60
CA MET A 96 -2.01 -7.13 -5.73
C MET A 96 -1.13 -6.07 -6.40
N GLN A 97 -0.08 -6.47 -7.13
CA GLN A 97 0.74 -5.56 -7.92
C GLN A 97 -0.10 -4.86 -8.99
N GLY A 98 -0.93 -5.61 -9.73
CA GLY A 98 -1.86 -5.05 -10.70
C GLY A 98 -2.83 -4.04 -10.10
N ALA A 99 -3.36 -4.32 -8.91
CA ALA A 99 -4.24 -3.40 -8.18
C ALA A 99 -3.54 -2.07 -7.82
N VAL A 100 -2.27 -2.13 -7.40
CA VAL A 100 -1.46 -0.92 -7.15
C VAL A 100 -1.22 -0.15 -8.44
N MET A 101 -0.93 -0.83 -9.56
CA MET A 101 -0.73 -0.16 -10.85
C MET A 101 -2.00 0.51 -11.39
N ILE A 102 -3.19 -0.01 -11.05
CA ILE A 102 -4.47 0.63 -11.38
C ILE A 102 -4.67 1.92 -10.56
N ALA A 103 -4.34 1.89 -9.27
CA ALA A 103 -4.53 3.03 -8.36
C ALA A 103 -3.44 4.10 -8.52
N TYR A 104 -2.19 3.67 -8.74
CA TYR A 104 -0.99 4.50 -8.83
C TYR A 104 -0.12 4.02 -10.01
N PRO A 105 -0.50 4.35 -11.27
CA PRO A 105 0.25 3.93 -12.45
C PRO A 105 1.71 4.38 -12.38
N ALA A 106 2.65 3.46 -12.63
CA ALA A 106 4.09 3.70 -12.52
C ALA A 106 4.51 4.38 -11.19
N PHE A 107 3.81 4.04 -10.10
CA PHE A 107 3.99 4.63 -8.77
C PHE A 107 3.84 6.16 -8.71
N HIS A 108 3.13 6.76 -9.66
CA HIS A 108 2.88 8.19 -9.67
C HIS A 108 2.07 8.60 -8.42
N ARG A 109 2.60 9.56 -7.65
CA ARG A 109 2.09 9.98 -6.32
C ARG A 109 2.11 8.89 -5.24
N LEU A 110 2.87 7.81 -5.44
CA LEU A 110 3.17 6.84 -4.39
C LEU A 110 4.65 6.98 -3.99
N PRO A 111 4.97 7.50 -2.80
CA PRO A 111 6.34 7.77 -2.38
C PRO A 111 7.12 6.46 -2.18
N SER A 112 8.44 6.52 -2.40
CA SER A 112 9.35 5.36 -2.25
C SER A 112 9.38 4.79 -0.84
N PHE A 113 8.99 5.57 0.16
CA PHE A 113 8.88 5.13 1.55
C PHE A 113 7.50 4.57 1.92
N ASP A 114 6.54 4.50 0.99
CA ASP A 114 5.26 3.84 1.26
C ASP A 114 5.45 2.32 1.30
N PRO A 115 4.94 1.61 2.34
CA PRO A 115 5.10 0.17 2.45
C PRO A 115 4.59 -0.59 1.21
N ALA A 116 3.50 -0.15 0.57
CA ALA A 116 3.00 -0.83 -0.61
C ALA A 116 3.99 -0.78 -1.78
N ARG A 117 4.75 0.32 -1.91
CA ARG A 117 5.76 0.48 -2.95
C ARG A 117 7.03 -0.29 -2.62
N ILE A 118 7.54 -0.19 -1.39
CA ILE A 118 8.74 -0.91 -0.95
C ILE A 118 8.60 -2.41 -1.20
N GLU A 119 7.44 -2.99 -0.82
CA GLU A 119 7.18 -4.41 -0.96
C GLU A 119 7.15 -4.86 -2.43
N LEU A 120 6.69 -4.00 -3.35
CA LEU A 120 6.64 -4.29 -4.78
C LEU A 120 8.01 -4.09 -5.45
N GLU A 121 8.75 -3.04 -5.10
CA GLU A 121 10.10 -2.78 -5.62
C GLU A 121 11.08 -3.87 -5.14
N ASN A 122 10.94 -4.38 -3.91
CA ASN A 122 11.76 -5.50 -3.42
C ASN A 122 11.47 -6.82 -4.14
N ALA A 123 10.25 -7.02 -4.66
CA ALA A 123 9.92 -8.18 -5.47
C ALA A 123 10.55 -8.12 -6.88
N GLU A 124 10.86 -6.92 -7.37
CA GLU A 124 11.51 -6.69 -8.67
C GLU A 124 13.04 -6.67 -8.61
N ALA A 125 13.66 -6.68 -7.43
CA ALA A 125 15.11 -6.84 -7.32
C ALA A 125 15.50 -8.29 -7.66
N PRO A 126 16.15 -8.57 -8.81
CA PRO A 126 16.70 -9.90 -9.02
C PRO A 126 17.78 -10.13 -7.96
N ASP A 127 17.67 -11.26 -7.26
CA ASP A 127 18.63 -11.77 -6.27
C ASP A 127 19.96 -12.16 -6.98
N GLY A 128 20.67 -11.15 -7.49
CA GLY A 128 21.68 -11.34 -8.52
C GLY A 128 22.52 -10.10 -8.82
N GLN A 129 23.01 -9.40 -7.79
CA GLN A 129 24.30 -8.73 -7.92
C GLN A 129 25.36 -9.72 -7.45
N SER A 130 25.88 -10.45 -8.42
CA SER A 130 27.03 -11.33 -8.26
C SER A 130 28.15 -10.59 -7.54
N GLU A 131 28.63 -11.20 -6.46
CA GLU A 131 29.99 -11.03 -5.98
C GLU A 131 30.95 -11.17 -7.18
N ASN A 132 31.86 -10.19 -7.32
CA ASN A 132 33.01 -10.07 -8.25
C ASN A 132 32.90 -8.98 -9.34
N GLN A 133 33.45 -7.80 -9.03
CA GLN A 133 34.61 -7.25 -9.74
C GLN A 133 35.33 -6.18 -8.91
#